data_AF-A0A497DS63-F1
#
_entry.id   AF-A0A497DS63-F1
#
_cell.length_a   1.000
_cell.length_b   1.000
_cell.length_c   1.000
_cell.angle_alpha   90.00
_cell.angle_beta   90.00
_cell.angle_gamma   90.00
#
_symmetry.space_group_name_H-M   'P 1'
#
loop_
_entity.id
_entity.type
_entity.pdbx_description
1 polymer ?
#
loop_
_entity_poly.entity_id
_entity_poly.type
_entity_poly.pdbx_seq_one_letter_code
_entity_poly.pdbx_strand_id
1 'polypeptide(L)'
;MTSATRLVYLFYLMAFTFLFPGSLCGQGGFAEMVDRAFGSNQELVNGIQFTNQYIRSEGHPYWIDGGFKTGSVCINDQWFEQLQLRYNLFSQKLELGYLTPEGHMNQIITVPENISAFFLGGYMFRRVQIVEEESAYYQVVSAGATTSYIRWSRDLLGTRSSGTSFGPIEREYWIHQGEQWLHFKNQKSYVRAFPKEQKRASKNLLKQQNFYFWRATTREMVEMLLASIRLLEEGGEP
;
A
#
# COMPACT_ATOMS: atom_id res chain seq x y z
N MET A 1 2.81 -36.64 55.96
CA MET A 1 4.18 -37.02 55.55
C MET A 1 4.10 -37.93 54.34
N THR A 2 4.74 -37.48 53.25
CA THR A 2 5.34 -38.23 52.13
C THR A 2 4.49 -39.13 51.21
N SER A 3 4.50 -38.71 49.95
CA SER A 3 4.62 -39.53 48.72
C SER A 3 3.35 -39.74 47.88
N ALA A 4 2.90 -38.66 47.22
CA ALA A 4 1.98 -38.75 46.09
C ALA A 4 2.26 -37.59 45.10
N THR A 5 3.39 -37.61 44.40
CA THR A 5 3.64 -36.68 43.26
C THR A 5 4.87 -37.08 42.44
N ARG A 6 4.97 -38.33 41.97
CA ARG A 6 5.97 -38.73 40.97
C ARG A 6 5.46 -39.88 40.10
N LEU A 7 4.41 -39.65 39.31
CA LEU A 7 4.03 -40.59 38.23
C LEU A 7 3.07 -40.00 37.18
N VAL A 8 3.40 -38.86 36.57
CA VAL A 8 2.60 -38.32 35.43
C VAL A 8 3.48 -37.84 34.24
N TYR A 9 4.81 -37.87 34.34
CA TYR A 9 5.71 -37.25 33.35
C TYR A 9 6.48 -38.22 32.45
N LEU A 10 5.92 -39.39 32.12
CA LEU A 10 6.61 -40.35 31.24
C LEU A 10 5.67 -41.21 30.38
N PHE A 11 4.56 -40.62 29.92
CA PHE A 11 3.65 -41.25 28.95
C PHE A 11 3.02 -40.23 27.97
N TYR A 12 3.78 -39.19 27.63
CA TYR A 12 3.42 -38.21 26.59
C TYR A 12 4.60 -37.99 25.63
N LEU A 13 5.28 -39.09 25.28
CA LEU A 13 6.45 -39.09 24.41
C LEU A 13 6.44 -40.35 23.54
N MET A 14 5.32 -40.58 22.84
CA MET A 14 5.21 -41.46 21.67
C MET A 14 3.84 -41.24 21.03
N ALA A 15 3.81 -41.14 19.70
CA ALA A 15 2.64 -40.98 18.83
C ALA A 15 2.07 -39.56 18.65
N PHE A 16 2.91 -38.63 18.21
CA PHE A 16 2.47 -37.59 17.26
C PHE A 16 3.44 -37.49 16.08
N THR A 17 3.78 -38.65 15.50
CA THR A 17 4.27 -38.72 14.13
C THR A 17 3.07 -38.60 13.21
N PHE A 18 2.54 -37.38 13.06
CA PHE A 18 1.68 -37.08 11.94
C PHE A 18 2.54 -37.09 10.68
N LEU A 19 2.19 -38.04 9.82
CA LEU A 19 2.53 -38.14 8.42
C LEU A 19 2.49 -36.75 7.77
N PHE A 20 3.66 -36.17 7.50
CA PHE A 20 3.76 -35.15 6.47
C PHE A 20 3.67 -35.88 5.13
N PRO A 21 2.62 -35.71 4.33
CA PRO A 21 2.71 -36.07 2.92
C PRO A 21 3.81 -35.19 2.32
N GLY A 22 4.88 -35.82 1.86
CA GLY A 22 5.91 -35.16 1.08
C GLY A 22 5.26 -34.60 -0.18
N SER A 23 5.08 -33.29 -0.24
CA SER A 23 4.71 -32.61 -1.47
C SER A 23 5.89 -32.73 -2.44
N LEU A 24 5.73 -33.62 -3.42
CA LEU A 24 6.45 -33.57 -4.70
C LEU A 24 6.17 -32.21 -5.31
N CYS A 25 7.12 -31.28 -5.20
CA CYS A 25 7.07 -30.02 -5.92
C CYS A 25 7.44 -30.32 -7.37
N GLY A 26 6.45 -30.67 -8.18
CA GLY A 26 6.59 -30.67 -9.63
C GLY A 26 6.78 -29.23 -10.11
N GLN A 27 7.84 -28.99 -10.87
CA GLN A 27 8.04 -27.73 -11.59
C GLN A 27 7.04 -27.64 -12.74
N GLY A 28 5.84 -27.15 -12.44
CA GLY A 28 4.86 -26.74 -13.44
C GLY A 28 5.31 -25.44 -14.10
N GLY A 29 5.15 -25.32 -15.41
CA GLY A 29 5.51 -24.11 -16.13
C GLY A 29 4.66 -22.90 -15.73
N PHE A 30 5.14 -21.68 -15.95
CA PHE A 30 4.45 -20.40 -15.74
C PHE A 30 2.96 -20.40 -16.12
N ALA A 31 2.58 -21.01 -17.24
CA ALA A 31 1.18 -21.13 -17.61
C ALA A 31 0.39 -21.87 -16.52
N GLU A 32 0.92 -22.97 -15.98
CA GLU A 32 0.31 -23.77 -14.91
C GLU A 32 0.32 -23.07 -13.55
N MET A 33 1.36 -22.29 -13.22
CA MET A 33 1.38 -21.49 -11.98
C MET A 33 0.42 -20.30 -12.06
N VAL A 34 0.29 -19.66 -13.23
CA VAL A 34 -0.68 -18.60 -13.47
C VAL A 34 -2.10 -19.18 -13.50
N ASP A 35 -2.32 -20.29 -14.19
CA ASP A 35 -3.62 -20.95 -14.30
C ASP A 35 -4.07 -21.59 -12.97
N ARG A 36 -3.12 -22.01 -12.12
CA ARG A 36 -3.40 -22.53 -10.76
C ARG A 36 -3.53 -21.44 -9.70
N ALA A 37 -2.80 -20.32 -9.80
CA ALA A 37 -2.92 -19.19 -8.88
C ALA A 37 -4.06 -18.23 -9.23
N PHE A 38 -4.42 -18.14 -10.52
CA PHE A 38 -5.39 -17.17 -11.05
C PHE A 38 -6.57 -17.82 -11.76
N GLY A 39 -6.60 -19.14 -11.94
CA GLY A 39 -7.66 -19.83 -12.71
C GLY A 39 -7.67 -19.40 -14.17
N SER A 40 -8.60 -19.94 -14.94
CA SER A 40 -8.91 -19.56 -16.33
C SER A 40 -9.39 -18.09 -16.52
N ASN A 41 -9.15 -17.20 -15.56
CA ASN A 41 -9.47 -15.77 -15.61
C ASN A 41 -8.40 -15.00 -16.40
N GLN A 42 -8.65 -14.83 -17.70
CA GLN A 42 -7.86 -14.01 -18.63
C GLN A 42 -7.75 -12.51 -18.24
N GLU A 43 -8.51 -12.05 -17.24
CA GLU A 43 -8.66 -10.63 -16.90
C GLU A 43 -7.40 -9.99 -16.27
N LEU A 44 -6.54 -10.81 -15.65
CA LEU A 44 -5.22 -10.40 -15.14
C LEU A 44 -4.12 -10.41 -16.21
N VAL A 45 -4.28 -11.27 -17.22
CA VAL A 45 -3.32 -11.45 -18.34
C VAL A 45 -3.46 -10.37 -19.40
N ASN A 46 -4.49 -9.51 -19.31
CA ASN A 46 -4.67 -8.33 -20.17
C ASN A 46 -3.68 -7.17 -19.88
N GLY A 47 -2.71 -7.37 -18.99
CA GLY A 47 -1.65 -6.39 -18.75
C GLY A 47 -0.66 -6.30 -19.90
N ILE A 48 -0.09 -5.11 -20.11
CA ILE A 48 0.92 -4.88 -21.16
C ILE A 48 2.27 -5.34 -20.64
N GLN A 49 3.04 -6.10 -21.43
CA GLN A 49 4.41 -6.46 -21.11
C GLN A 49 5.23 -5.18 -20.85
N PHE A 50 5.89 -5.12 -19.70
CA PHE A 50 6.64 -3.94 -19.32
C PHE A 50 7.86 -3.75 -20.24
N THR A 51 7.99 -2.54 -20.79
CA THR A 51 9.24 -2.05 -21.39
C THR A 51 9.77 -0.93 -20.50
N ASN A 52 11.05 -0.97 -20.11
CA ASN A 52 11.63 0.09 -19.29
C ASN A 52 11.67 1.41 -20.05
N GLN A 53 10.78 2.35 -19.68
CA GLN A 53 10.65 3.65 -20.33
C GLN A 53 11.64 4.70 -19.79
N TYR A 54 12.38 4.39 -18.72
CA TYR A 54 13.16 5.36 -17.94
C TYR A 54 14.68 5.07 -17.95
N ILE A 55 15.19 4.39 -18.99
CA ILE A 55 16.60 3.96 -19.10
C ILE A 55 17.60 5.13 -18.99
N ARG A 56 17.19 6.34 -19.36
CA ARG A 56 18.02 7.56 -19.33
C ARG A 56 17.65 8.52 -18.20
N SER A 57 16.88 8.06 -17.23
CA SER A 57 16.43 8.87 -16.10
C SER A 57 17.22 8.51 -14.85
N GLU A 58 17.70 9.51 -14.13
CA GLU A 58 18.34 9.29 -12.83
C GLU A 58 17.30 9.00 -11.73
N GLY A 59 17.60 8.03 -10.86
CA GLY A 59 16.69 7.58 -9.80
C GLY A 59 15.66 6.55 -10.29
N HIS A 60 14.51 6.47 -9.61
CA HIS A 60 13.44 5.56 -9.97
C HIS A 60 12.05 6.14 -9.66
N PRO A 61 10.98 5.74 -10.38
CA PRO A 61 9.63 6.25 -10.11
C PRO A 61 8.94 5.54 -8.94
N TYR A 62 9.51 4.45 -8.42
CA TYR A 62 8.79 3.56 -7.52
C TYR A 62 8.72 4.04 -6.07
N TRP A 63 7.66 3.61 -5.40
CA TRP A 63 7.48 3.73 -3.96
C TRP A 63 8.47 2.81 -3.21
N ILE A 64 9.18 3.35 -2.21
CA ILE A 64 10.29 2.74 -1.46
C ILE A 64 11.67 2.82 -2.17
N ASP A 65 12.09 1.76 -2.89
CA ASP A 65 13.51 1.61 -3.31
C ASP A 65 13.70 1.04 -4.73
N GLY A 66 12.64 1.01 -5.53
CA GLY A 66 12.68 0.55 -6.91
C GLY A 66 12.65 -0.97 -7.12
N GLY A 67 12.88 -1.73 -6.06
CA GLY A 67 12.76 -3.18 -6.07
C GLY A 67 11.31 -3.65 -6.03
N PHE A 68 11.11 -4.91 -6.44
CA PHE A 68 9.89 -5.63 -6.14
C PHE A 68 9.84 -5.99 -4.65
N LYS A 69 8.65 -5.95 -4.08
CA LYS A 69 8.35 -6.34 -2.69
C LYS A 69 7.19 -7.31 -2.70
N THR A 70 7.19 -8.25 -1.77
CA THR A 70 6.05 -9.14 -1.56
C THR A 70 4.84 -8.32 -1.10
N GLY A 71 3.69 -8.56 -1.71
CA GLY A 71 2.42 -7.93 -1.37
C GLY A 71 1.21 -8.73 -1.87
N SER A 72 0.05 -8.10 -1.84
CA SER A 72 -1.21 -8.71 -2.26
C SER A 72 -2.04 -7.75 -3.10
N VAL A 73 -2.87 -8.26 -4.01
CA VAL A 73 -3.73 -7.43 -4.88
C VAL A 73 -5.16 -7.92 -4.82
N CYS A 74 -6.12 -7.01 -4.79
CA CYS A 74 -7.56 -7.29 -4.86
C CYS A 74 -8.06 -7.02 -6.29
N ILE A 75 -8.53 -8.08 -6.95
CA ILE A 75 -9.02 -8.05 -8.33
C ILE A 75 -10.38 -8.73 -8.33
N ASN A 76 -11.40 -8.02 -8.82
CA ASN A 76 -12.80 -8.46 -8.78
C ASN A 76 -13.20 -9.01 -7.39
N ASP A 77 -12.84 -8.26 -6.35
CA ASP A 77 -13.10 -8.59 -4.94
C ASP A 77 -12.42 -9.86 -4.42
N GLN A 78 -11.48 -10.44 -5.17
CA GLN A 78 -10.65 -11.56 -4.75
C GLN A 78 -9.22 -11.11 -4.45
N TRP A 79 -8.70 -11.52 -3.29
CA TRP A 79 -7.32 -11.26 -2.89
C TRP A 79 -6.36 -12.34 -3.43
N PHE A 80 -5.29 -11.87 -4.06
CA PHE A 80 -4.16 -12.68 -4.51
C PHE A 80 -2.94 -12.28 -3.69
N GLU A 81 -2.35 -13.23 -2.97
CA GLU A 81 -1.30 -12.98 -1.99
C GLU A 81 0.09 -13.41 -2.48
N GLN A 82 1.12 -12.97 -1.76
CA GLN A 82 2.53 -13.34 -1.99
C GLN A 82 3.06 -12.97 -3.39
N LEU A 83 2.49 -11.93 -3.98
CA LEU A 83 2.87 -11.42 -5.29
C LEU A 83 4.10 -10.52 -5.19
N GLN A 84 4.95 -10.54 -6.22
CA GLN A 84 6.05 -9.57 -6.34
C GLN A 84 5.53 -8.29 -6.96
N LEU A 85 5.44 -7.21 -6.19
CA LEU A 85 4.80 -5.96 -6.59
C LEU A 85 5.75 -4.78 -6.47
N ARG A 86 5.57 -3.78 -7.33
CA ARG A 86 6.10 -2.43 -7.10
C ARG A 86 5.10 -1.39 -7.62
N TYR A 87 5.03 -0.25 -6.95
CA TYR A 87 4.09 0.81 -7.29
C TYR A 87 4.82 2.01 -7.90
N ASN A 88 4.51 2.37 -9.14
CA ASN A 88 5.14 3.44 -9.89
C ASN A 88 4.42 4.77 -9.61
N LEU A 89 5.06 5.67 -8.86
CA LEU A 89 4.48 6.94 -8.41
C LEU A 89 4.37 8.01 -9.49
N PHE A 90 5.09 7.85 -10.60
CA PHE A 90 4.99 8.78 -11.72
C PHE A 90 3.80 8.42 -12.63
N SER A 91 3.69 7.15 -13.02
CA SER A 91 2.59 6.68 -13.88
C SER A 91 1.32 6.27 -13.13
N GLN A 92 1.37 6.18 -11.80
CA GLN A 92 0.29 5.71 -10.93
C GLN A 92 -0.16 4.27 -11.26
N LYS A 93 0.78 3.41 -11.67
CA LYS A 93 0.51 2.01 -12.05
C LYS A 93 1.16 1.03 -11.08
N LEU A 94 0.45 -0.06 -10.80
CA LEU A 94 0.99 -1.21 -10.10
C LEU A 94 1.63 -2.17 -11.11
N GLU A 95 2.82 -2.63 -10.81
CA GLU A 95 3.58 -3.55 -11.66
C GLU A 95 3.77 -4.87 -10.92
N LEU A 96 3.49 -5.96 -11.62
CA LEU A 96 3.57 -7.33 -11.12
C LEU A 96 4.79 -8.03 -11.74
N GLY A 97 5.66 -8.56 -10.89
CA GLY A 97 6.76 -9.43 -11.28
C GLY A 97 6.33 -10.90 -11.17
N TYR A 98 6.78 -11.73 -12.10
CA TYR A 98 6.56 -13.18 -12.07
C TYR A 98 7.74 -13.94 -12.65
N LEU A 99 7.86 -15.23 -12.32
CA LEU A 99 8.86 -16.12 -12.90
C LEU A 99 8.27 -16.93 -14.04
N THR A 100 8.95 -16.97 -15.20
CA THR A 100 8.61 -17.84 -16.33
C THR A 100 8.85 -19.32 -15.97
N PRO A 101 8.40 -20.30 -16.78
CA PRO A 101 8.71 -21.72 -16.55
C PRO A 101 10.22 -21.96 -16.43
N GLU A 102 11.00 -21.20 -17.19
CA GLU A 102 12.46 -21.29 -17.26
C GLU A 102 13.14 -20.51 -16.11
N GLY A 103 12.37 -19.94 -15.19
CA GLY A 103 12.87 -19.21 -14.02
C GLY A 103 13.30 -17.77 -14.31
N HIS A 104 12.96 -17.21 -15.47
CA HIS A 104 13.26 -15.81 -15.78
C HIS A 104 12.24 -14.88 -15.13
N MET A 105 12.69 -13.75 -14.57
CA MET A 105 11.77 -12.74 -14.04
C MET A 105 11.21 -11.88 -15.18
N ASN A 106 9.90 -11.95 -15.40
CA ASN A 106 9.16 -11.09 -16.29
C ASN A 106 8.30 -10.08 -15.52
N GLN A 107 7.83 -9.05 -16.23
CA GLN A 107 7.12 -7.92 -15.65
C GLN A 107 5.88 -7.57 -16.47
N ILE A 108 4.75 -7.42 -15.78
CA ILE A 108 3.48 -6.98 -16.36
C ILE A 108 3.05 -5.66 -15.71
N ILE A 109 2.66 -4.71 -16.54
CA ILE A 109 1.92 -3.53 -16.09
C ILE A 109 0.45 -3.91 -16.00
N THR A 110 -0.11 -3.80 -14.79
CA THR A 110 -1.51 -4.11 -14.55
C THR A 110 -2.44 -3.02 -15.13
N VAL A 111 -3.66 -3.42 -15.46
CA VAL A 111 -4.74 -2.50 -15.87
C VAL A 111 -5.40 -1.96 -14.59
N PRO A 112 -5.28 -0.65 -14.28
CA PRO A 112 -5.77 -0.10 -13.02
C PRO A 112 -7.27 -0.31 -12.77
N GLU A 113 -8.06 -0.44 -13.84
CA GLU A 113 -9.50 -0.67 -13.79
C GLU A 113 -9.88 -1.97 -13.09
N ASN A 114 -9.01 -2.98 -13.16
CA ASN A 114 -9.28 -4.31 -12.62
C ASN A 114 -8.79 -4.47 -11.17
N ILE A 115 -8.06 -3.48 -10.63
CA ILE A 115 -7.48 -3.54 -9.28
C ILE A 115 -8.17 -2.52 -8.39
N SER A 116 -8.95 -3.02 -7.43
CA SER A 116 -9.67 -2.17 -6.47
C SER A 116 -8.80 -1.79 -5.27
N ALA A 117 -7.85 -2.64 -4.89
CA ALA A 117 -6.94 -2.43 -3.77
C ALA A 117 -5.66 -3.27 -3.87
N PHE A 118 -4.62 -2.90 -3.13
CA PHE A 118 -3.44 -3.74 -2.95
C PHE A 118 -2.75 -3.47 -1.61
N PHE A 119 -2.03 -4.46 -1.10
CA PHE A 119 -1.10 -4.32 0.02
C PHE A 119 0.33 -4.29 -0.49
N LEU A 120 1.10 -3.30 -0.04
CA LEU A 120 2.52 -3.20 -0.36
C LEU A 120 3.29 -2.64 0.84
N GLY A 121 4.36 -3.32 1.25
CA GLY A 121 5.21 -2.86 2.36
C GLY A 121 4.49 -2.73 3.71
N GLY A 122 3.39 -3.47 3.92
CA GLY A 122 2.55 -3.39 5.12
C GLY A 122 1.49 -2.28 5.08
N TYR A 123 1.33 -1.59 3.96
CA TYR A 123 0.34 -0.53 3.79
C TYR A 123 -0.74 -0.93 2.80
N MET A 124 -1.99 -0.58 3.10
CA MET A 124 -3.14 -0.76 2.22
C MET A 124 -3.26 0.42 1.27
N PHE A 125 -3.44 0.13 -0.01
CA PHE A 125 -3.80 1.09 -1.04
C PHE A 125 -5.16 0.73 -1.63
N ARG A 126 -6.01 1.74 -1.85
CA ARG A 126 -7.32 1.57 -2.46
C ARG A 126 -7.47 2.51 -3.64
N ARG A 127 -8.06 2.03 -4.73
CA ARG A 127 -8.48 2.88 -5.83
C ARG A 127 -9.72 3.64 -5.40
N VAL A 128 -9.63 4.97 -5.36
CA VAL A 128 -10.72 5.84 -4.91
C VAL A 128 -10.85 6.99 -5.91
N GLN A 129 -12.08 7.34 -6.23
CA GLN A 129 -12.40 8.60 -6.88
C GLN A 129 -12.72 9.62 -5.79
N ILE A 130 -11.87 10.64 -5.66
CA ILE A 130 -12.04 11.71 -4.67
C ILE A 130 -12.44 12.97 -5.43
N VAL A 131 -13.64 13.50 -5.15
CA VAL A 131 -14.20 14.69 -5.82
C VAL A 131 -14.30 14.44 -7.35
N GLU A 132 -13.98 15.43 -8.18
CA GLU A 132 -14.08 15.38 -9.65
C GLU A 132 -12.78 14.89 -10.31
N GLU A 133 -11.84 14.34 -9.53
CA GLU A 133 -10.59 13.81 -10.07
C GLU A 133 -10.75 12.41 -10.65
N GLU A 134 -9.80 12.02 -11.51
CA GLU A 134 -9.70 10.64 -11.97
C GLU A 134 -9.39 9.70 -10.80
N SER A 135 -9.90 8.46 -10.89
CA SER A 135 -9.64 7.42 -9.90
C SER A 135 -8.14 7.13 -9.78
N ALA A 136 -7.60 7.25 -8.57
CA ALA A 136 -6.19 7.00 -8.28
C ALA A 136 -6.05 6.06 -7.06
N TYR A 137 -4.84 5.55 -6.84
CA TYR A 137 -4.54 4.77 -5.64
C TYR A 137 -4.12 5.67 -4.49
N TYR A 138 -4.80 5.48 -3.36
CA TYR A 138 -4.52 6.17 -2.12
C TYR A 138 -4.14 5.15 -1.05
N GLN A 139 -3.08 5.43 -0.30
CA GLN A 139 -2.83 4.69 0.93
C GLN A 139 -3.93 5.02 1.93
N VAL A 140 -4.56 3.98 2.49
CA VAL A 140 -5.60 4.11 3.51
C VAL A 140 -4.95 4.03 4.89
N VAL A 141 -5.15 5.04 5.72
CA VAL A 141 -4.54 5.15 7.06
C VAL A 141 -5.47 4.69 8.18
N SER A 142 -6.76 5.01 8.06
CA SER A 142 -7.81 4.61 8.98
C SER A 142 -9.05 4.30 8.16
N ALA A 143 -9.81 3.29 8.54
CA ALA A 143 -11.10 2.94 7.93
C ALA A 143 -12.17 2.87 9.03
N GLY A 144 -13.26 3.61 8.83
CA GLY A 144 -14.35 3.77 9.82
C GLY A 144 -15.27 4.92 9.40
N ALA A 145 -15.92 5.57 10.37
CA ALA A 145 -16.75 6.76 10.11
C ALA A 145 -15.93 7.92 9.50
N THR A 146 -14.66 8.03 9.91
CA THR A 146 -13.69 8.97 9.36
C THR A 146 -12.54 8.20 8.72
N THR A 147 -12.29 8.42 7.43
CA THR A 147 -11.24 7.73 6.66
C THR A 147 -10.19 8.73 6.19
N SER A 148 -8.91 8.40 6.40
CA SER A 148 -7.79 9.23 5.96
C SER A 148 -7.01 8.56 4.84
N TYR A 149 -6.64 9.35 3.84
CA TYR A 149 -5.99 8.92 2.62
C TYR A 149 -4.68 9.69 2.40
N ILE A 150 -3.67 9.00 1.87
CA ILE A 150 -2.42 9.60 1.39
C ILE A 150 -2.26 9.27 -0.09
N ARG A 151 -2.17 10.30 -0.94
CA ARG A 151 -1.74 10.12 -2.32
C ARG A 151 -0.24 10.32 -2.41
N TRP A 152 0.41 9.40 -3.10
CA TRP A 152 1.84 9.42 -3.35
C TRP A 152 2.07 9.73 -4.82
N SER A 153 2.91 10.72 -5.09
CA SER A 153 3.29 11.08 -6.45
C SER A 153 4.77 11.41 -6.53
N ARG A 154 5.28 11.43 -7.77
CA ARG A 154 6.65 11.81 -8.07
C ARG A 154 6.69 12.33 -9.49
N ASP A 155 7.35 13.47 -9.68
CA ASP A 155 7.50 14.07 -11.00
C ASP A 155 8.79 13.64 -11.69
N LEU A 156 8.79 13.66 -13.02
CA LEU A 156 9.99 13.56 -13.83
C LEU A 156 10.51 14.97 -14.13
N LEU A 157 11.66 15.31 -13.57
CA LEU A 157 12.35 16.57 -13.77
C LEU A 157 13.30 16.45 -14.96
N GLY A 158 13.46 17.52 -15.73
CA GLY A 158 14.45 17.56 -16.82
C GLY A 158 14.10 18.57 -17.89
N THR A 159 15.12 18.98 -18.63
CA THR A 159 14.97 19.78 -19.85
C THR A 159 15.48 18.98 -21.04
N ARG A 160 15.04 19.33 -22.26
CA ARG A 160 15.38 18.59 -23.50
C ARG A 160 16.90 18.36 -23.71
N SER A 161 17.77 19.12 -23.06
CA SER A 161 19.22 19.09 -23.25
C SER A 161 20.04 18.45 -22.11
N SER A 162 19.47 18.20 -20.92
CA SER A 162 20.25 17.90 -19.71
C SER A 162 19.97 16.53 -19.07
N GLY A 163 19.32 15.62 -19.78
CA GLY A 163 18.83 14.36 -19.19
C GLY A 163 17.60 14.58 -18.30
N THR A 164 17.06 13.48 -17.77
CA THR A 164 15.88 13.50 -16.89
C THR A 164 16.23 12.86 -15.55
N SER A 165 15.57 13.28 -14.47
CA SER A 165 15.73 12.71 -13.14
C SER A 165 14.39 12.69 -12.42
N PHE A 166 14.17 11.70 -11.57
CA PHE A 166 12.97 11.68 -10.74
C PHE A 166 13.11 12.64 -9.56
N GLY A 167 12.08 13.48 -9.39
CA GLY A 167 12.00 14.43 -8.28
C GLY A 167 11.78 13.76 -6.92
N PRO A 168 11.69 14.58 -5.85
CA PRO A 168 11.33 14.08 -4.53
C PRO A 168 9.92 13.44 -4.55
N ILE A 169 9.66 12.55 -3.60
CA ILE A 169 8.31 12.01 -3.40
C ILE A 169 7.44 13.13 -2.83
N GLU A 170 6.31 13.36 -3.47
CA GLU A 170 5.28 14.26 -3.01
C GLU A 170 4.13 13.49 -2.34
N ARG A 171 3.46 14.18 -1.42
CA ARG A 171 2.38 13.63 -0.60
C ARG A 171 1.26 14.63 -0.51
N GLU A 172 0.06 14.15 -0.77
CA GLU A 172 -1.17 14.87 -0.52
C GLU A 172 -2.07 14.05 0.39
N TYR A 173 -2.91 14.73 1.16
CA TYR A 173 -3.67 14.14 2.24
C TYR A 173 -5.14 14.52 2.13
N TRP A 174 -6.01 13.53 2.37
CA TRP A 174 -7.44 13.73 2.46
C TRP A 174 -7.98 13.10 3.74
N ILE A 175 -8.93 13.77 4.38
CA ILE A 175 -9.75 13.19 5.44
C ILE A 175 -11.21 13.27 4.98
N HIS A 176 -11.89 12.13 5.00
CA HIS A 176 -13.28 11.99 4.61
C HIS A 176 -14.13 11.71 5.85
N GLN A 177 -15.15 12.53 6.09
CA GLN A 177 -16.10 12.40 7.20
C GLN A 177 -17.50 12.77 6.71
N GLY A 178 -18.41 11.79 6.60
CA GLY A 178 -19.73 12.01 6.01
C GLY A 178 -19.61 12.50 4.56
N GLU A 179 -20.17 13.67 4.25
CA GLU A 179 -20.07 14.32 2.93
C GLU A 179 -18.85 15.27 2.81
N GLN A 180 -18.07 15.44 3.88
CA GLN A 180 -16.98 16.41 3.92
C GLN A 180 -15.64 15.79 3.56
N TRP A 181 -14.92 16.47 2.66
CA TRP A 181 -13.55 16.16 2.29
C TRP A 181 -12.61 17.29 2.70
N LEU A 182 -11.63 16.97 3.55
CA LEU A 182 -10.56 17.89 3.94
C LEU A 182 -9.31 17.56 3.15
N HIS A 183 -8.87 18.46 2.27
CA HIS A 183 -7.63 18.30 1.49
C HIS A 183 -6.51 19.21 1.98
N PHE A 184 -5.29 18.67 2.06
CA PHE A 184 -4.11 19.46 2.37
C PHE A 184 -2.81 18.78 1.91
N LYS A 185 -1.75 19.58 1.75
CA LYS A 185 -0.39 19.10 1.41
C LYS A 185 0.72 19.66 2.32
N ASN A 186 0.43 20.74 3.03
CA ASN A 186 1.33 21.39 3.95
C ASN A 186 0.59 21.94 5.18
N GLN A 187 1.34 22.43 6.17
CA GLN A 187 0.81 22.99 7.41
C GLN A 187 -0.22 24.12 7.19
N LYS A 188 0.02 24.99 6.20
CA LYS A 188 -0.89 26.11 5.90
C LYS A 188 -2.22 25.62 5.34
N SER A 189 -2.18 24.68 4.38
CA SER A 189 -3.40 24.05 3.86
C SER A 189 -4.11 23.20 4.91
N TYR A 190 -3.35 22.51 5.79
CA TYR A 190 -3.91 21.69 6.87
C TYR A 190 -4.79 22.52 7.79
N VAL A 191 -4.26 23.60 8.40
CA VAL A 191 -5.05 24.45 9.30
C VAL A 191 -6.22 25.11 8.57
N ARG A 192 -6.08 25.41 7.28
CA ARG A 192 -7.14 26.02 6.47
C ARG A 192 -8.29 25.06 6.19
N ALA A 193 -8.00 23.78 5.99
CA ALA A 193 -8.99 22.76 5.63
C ALA A 193 -10.04 22.57 6.74
N PHE A 194 -9.65 22.68 8.01
CA PHE A 194 -10.56 22.49 9.14
C PHE A 194 -11.66 23.58 9.20
N PRO A 195 -12.86 23.24 9.71
CA PRO A 195 -13.90 24.20 10.07
C PRO A 195 -13.38 25.32 10.97
N LYS A 196 -13.99 26.50 10.88
CA LYS A 196 -13.49 27.74 11.53
C LYS A 196 -13.29 27.57 13.03
N GLU A 197 -14.18 26.82 13.67
CA GLU A 197 -14.25 26.52 15.09
C GLU A 197 -13.06 25.65 15.53
N GLN A 198 -12.62 24.75 14.64
CA GLN A 198 -11.56 23.77 14.92
C GLN A 198 -10.17 24.22 14.46
N LYS A 199 -10.04 25.32 13.69
CA LYS A 199 -8.72 25.82 13.21
C LYS A 199 -7.72 26.09 14.33
N ARG A 200 -8.18 26.56 15.50
CA ARG A 200 -7.30 26.81 16.65
C ARG A 200 -6.80 25.49 17.23
N ALA A 201 -7.68 24.50 17.37
CA ALA A 201 -7.33 23.19 17.91
C ALA A 201 -6.40 22.42 16.96
N SER A 202 -6.65 22.44 15.65
CA SER A 202 -5.78 21.80 14.66
C SER A 202 -4.39 22.42 14.63
N LYS A 203 -4.28 23.75 14.76
CA LYS A 203 -2.99 24.44 14.92
C LYS A 203 -2.27 24.05 16.22
N ASN A 204 -3.01 23.90 17.32
CA ASN A 204 -2.42 23.51 18.61
C ASN A 204 -1.92 22.07 18.58
N LEU A 205 -2.64 21.16 17.91
CA LEU A 205 -2.23 19.76 17.74
C LEU A 205 -0.83 19.66 17.11
N LEU A 206 -0.60 20.39 16.01
CA LEU A 206 0.71 20.41 15.34
C LEU A 206 1.84 20.91 16.27
N LYS A 207 1.54 21.89 17.13
CA LYS A 207 2.52 22.41 18.10
C LYS A 207 2.82 21.43 19.21
N GLN A 208 1.78 20.81 19.78
CA GLN A 208 1.91 19.85 20.88
C GLN A 208 2.73 18.62 20.47
N GLN A 209 2.58 18.17 19.22
CA GLN A 209 3.33 17.06 18.66
C GLN A 209 4.70 17.46 18.08
N ASN A 210 5.07 18.75 18.13
CA ASN A 210 6.27 19.28 17.47
C ASN A 210 6.38 18.86 15.99
N PHE A 211 5.24 18.88 15.29
CA PHE A 211 5.09 18.26 13.98
C PHE A 211 5.44 19.21 12.83
N TYR A 212 6.27 18.73 11.89
CA TYR A 212 6.67 19.48 10.70
C TYR A 212 6.48 18.64 9.43
N PHE A 213 5.53 19.05 8.58
CA PHE A 213 5.18 18.35 7.33
C PHE A 213 6.36 17.98 6.44
N TRP A 214 7.35 18.88 6.33
CA TRP A 214 8.49 18.70 5.44
C TRP A 214 9.56 17.74 6.00
N ARG A 215 9.53 17.42 7.30
CA ARG A 215 10.43 16.45 7.95
C ARG A 215 9.76 15.13 8.30
N ALA A 216 8.44 15.12 8.36
CA ALA A 216 7.69 13.99 8.89
C ALA A 216 7.91 12.71 8.05
N THR A 217 8.28 11.65 8.74
CA THR A 217 8.30 10.28 8.23
C THR A 217 6.89 9.78 7.94
N THR A 218 6.75 8.69 7.18
CA THR A 218 5.44 8.07 6.93
C THR A 218 4.72 7.72 8.24
N ARG A 219 5.44 7.21 9.24
CA ARG A 219 4.88 6.86 10.55
C ARG A 219 4.34 8.09 11.28
N GLU A 220 5.15 9.14 11.39
CA GLU A 220 4.72 10.39 12.05
C GLU A 220 3.54 11.03 11.32
N MET A 221 3.51 11.01 9.99
CA MET A 221 2.36 11.49 9.22
C MET A 221 1.09 10.68 9.54
N VAL A 222 1.20 9.36 9.63
CA VAL A 222 0.09 8.46 10.01
C VAL A 222 -0.42 8.79 11.41
N GLU A 223 0.47 8.94 12.39
CA GLU A 223 0.11 9.32 13.77
C GLU A 223 -0.60 10.68 13.83
N MET A 224 -0.12 11.66 13.04
CA MET A 224 -0.75 12.98 12.92
C MET A 224 -2.14 12.88 12.31
N LEU A 225 -2.31 12.12 11.22
CA LEU A 225 -3.62 11.91 10.59
C LEU A 225 -4.63 11.23 11.54
N LEU A 226 -4.18 10.25 12.32
CA LEU A 226 -5.03 9.62 13.34
C LEU A 226 -5.42 10.59 14.45
N ALA A 227 -4.51 11.49 14.85
CA ALA A 227 -4.84 12.55 15.81
C ALA A 227 -5.78 13.61 15.24
N SER A 228 -5.65 13.94 13.95
CA SER A 228 -6.58 14.81 13.23
C SER A 228 -7.99 14.23 13.17
N ILE A 229 -8.11 12.91 12.94
CA ILE A 229 -9.40 12.21 12.97
C ILE A 229 -10.05 12.37 14.35
N ARG A 230 -9.33 12.07 15.44
CA ARG A 230 -9.87 12.23 16.80
C ARG A 230 -10.35 13.65 17.08
N LEU A 231 -9.62 14.65 16.62
CA LEU A 231 -10.01 16.05 16.77
C LEU A 231 -11.33 16.38 16.04
N LEU A 232 -11.55 15.79 14.86
CA LEU A 232 -12.80 15.97 14.10
C LEU A 232 -13.97 15.28 14.79
N GLU A 233 -13.74 14.10 15.36
CA GLU A 233 -14.75 13.31 16.05
C GLU A 233 -15.16 13.91 17.40
N GLU A 234 -14.21 14.47 18.16
CA GLU A 234 -14.50 15.17 19.43
C GLU A 234 -15.22 16.52 19.23
N GLY A 235 -15.09 17.11 18.05
CA GLY A 235 -15.69 18.40 17.71
C GLY A 235 -17.08 18.31 17.06
N GLY A 236 -17.56 17.10 16.75
CA GLY A 236 -18.93 16.84 16.32
C GLY A 236 -19.74 16.34 17.49
N GLU A 237 -20.49 17.21 18.18
CA GLU A 237 -21.56 16.71 19.05
C GLU A 237 -22.58 15.91 18.21
N PRO A 238 -23.10 14.79 18.74
CA PRO A 238 -24.04 13.90 18.04
C PRO A 238 -25.39 14.54 17.71
#